data_AF-A0A522U125-F1
#
_entry.id   AF-A0A522U125-F1
#
_cell.length_a   1.000
_cell.length_b   1.000
_cell.length_c   1.000
_cell.angle_alpha   90.00
_cell.angle_beta   90.00
_cell.angle_gamma   90.00
#
_symmetry.space_group_name_H-M   'P 1'
#
loop_
_entity.id
_entity.type
_entity.pdbx_description
1 polymer ?
#
loop_
_entity_poly.entity_id
_entity_poly.type
_entity_poly.pdbx_seq_one_letter_code
_entity_poly.pdbx_strand_id
1 'polypeptide(L)'
;MIQVLSALASHSAALLLYPGLLTVIAFGALVEIAWTAITRRRWALPDWLRRRPTPVLATVALCSILAAVQVSAPFNPMMSDERNLVVAAIALAFTAWAELALTVDLVPEPGSLLVIQFCWLLAVLGPAVQPESLRPQVLGNVLVPALLPLKVACGFLFLVCLPALLRLWPLPPPGDRHPGERLDAARAWCWLPYCALFTTLFFPPSGDDPAGVLRFFGISLLVAAVVLGSGALMNRRGAAIARRLYMRAVPPYAAVVLGLVLVTSMVSR
;
A
#
# COMPACT_ATOMS: atom_id res chain seq x y z
N MET A 1 -24.99 -4.46 26.06
CA MET A 1 -25.69 -3.76 24.94
C MET A 1 -25.04 -2.42 24.62
N ILE A 2 -24.85 -1.52 25.58
CA ILE A 2 -24.20 -0.20 25.37
C ILE A 2 -22.77 -0.34 24.82
N GLN A 3 -21.95 -1.25 25.36
CA GLN A 3 -20.59 -1.52 24.87
C GLN A 3 -20.55 -2.05 23.42
N VAL A 4 -21.54 -2.85 23.03
CA VAL A 4 -21.64 -3.39 21.66
C VAL A 4 -22.03 -2.28 20.69
N LEU A 5 -22.98 -1.41 21.08
CA LEU A 5 -23.37 -0.26 20.27
C LEU A 5 -22.25 0.76 20.12
N SER A 6 -21.48 1.03 21.18
CA SER A 6 -20.32 1.92 21.09
C SER A 6 -19.21 1.35 20.22
N ALA A 7 -18.94 0.04 20.30
CA ALA A 7 -17.98 -0.63 19.42
C ALA A 7 -18.44 -0.62 17.96
N LEU A 8 -19.72 -0.92 17.70
CA LEU A 8 -20.29 -0.82 16.34
C LEU A 8 -20.18 0.59 15.77
N ALA A 9 -20.46 1.61 16.59
CA ALA A 9 -20.36 3.01 16.18
C ALA A 9 -18.91 3.39 15.85
N SER A 10 -17.94 3.00 16.67
CA SER A 10 -16.53 3.31 16.42
C SER A 10 -15.98 2.60 15.18
N HIS A 11 -16.32 1.32 15.00
CA HIS A 11 -15.95 0.55 13.80
C HIS A 11 -16.60 1.11 12.53
N SER A 12 -17.88 1.48 12.60
CA SER A 12 -18.59 2.09 11.48
C SER A 12 -17.99 3.45 11.12
N ALA A 13 -17.65 4.27 12.12
CA ALA A 13 -16.97 5.54 11.91
C ALA A 13 -15.58 5.33 11.28
N ALA A 14 -14.82 4.33 11.73
CA ALA A 14 -13.51 3.99 11.17
C ALA A 14 -13.62 3.61 9.69
N LEU A 15 -14.58 2.73 9.38
CA LEU A 15 -14.81 2.20 8.04
C LEU A 15 -15.36 3.25 7.06
N LEU A 16 -16.26 4.13 7.51
CA LEU A 16 -16.94 5.08 6.64
C LEU A 16 -16.22 6.43 6.54
N LEU A 17 -15.70 6.96 7.63
CA LEU A 17 -15.19 8.32 7.69
C LEU A 17 -13.67 8.36 7.59
N TYR A 18 -13.00 7.93 8.65
CA TYR A 18 -11.56 8.09 8.82
C TYR A 18 -11.01 6.94 9.65
N PRO A 19 -9.95 6.24 9.20
CA PRO A 19 -9.19 6.40 7.95
C PRO A 19 -9.76 5.59 6.76
N GLY A 20 -11.01 5.10 6.84
CA GLY A 20 -11.65 4.26 5.82
C GLY A 20 -12.13 4.98 4.55
N LEU A 21 -13.38 4.75 4.17
CA LEU A 21 -13.97 5.04 2.86
C LEU A 21 -13.72 6.47 2.35
N LEU A 22 -14.09 7.52 3.10
CA LEU A 22 -13.97 8.90 2.62
C LEU A 22 -12.52 9.31 2.37
N THR A 23 -11.62 8.98 3.30
CA THR A 23 -10.20 9.30 3.17
C THR A 23 -9.54 8.51 2.05
N VAL A 24 -9.88 7.23 1.88
CA VAL A 24 -9.35 6.41 0.77
C VAL A 24 -9.78 7.00 -0.57
N ILE A 25 -11.06 7.36 -0.73
CA ILE A 25 -11.58 8.01 -1.94
C ILE A 25 -10.85 9.34 -2.20
N ALA A 26 -10.79 10.23 -1.21
CA ALA A 26 -10.22 11.56 -1.39
C ALA A 26 -8.73 11.50 -1.75
N PHE A 27 -7.95 10.74 -0.99
CA PHE A 27 -6.51 10.58 -1.23
C PHE A 27 -6.25 9.87 -2.55
N GLY A 28 -6.94 8.76 -2.82
CA GLY A 28 -6.84 8.01 -4.05
C GLY A 28 -7.16 8.84 -5.29
N ALA A 29 -8.22 9.65 -5.23
CA ALA A 29 -8.62 10.54 -6.32
C ALA A 29 -7.53 11.57 -6.62
N LEU A 30 -7.02 12.24 -5.59
CA LEU A 30 -6.00 13.28 -5.74
C LEU A 30 -4.71 12.71 -6.36
N VAL A 31 -4.23 11.58 -5.85
CA VAL A 31 -2.99 10.95 -6.33
C VAL A 31 -3.16 10.42 -7.76
N GLU A 32 -4.31 9.85 -8.08
CA GLU A 32 -4.59 9.33 -9.43
C GLU A 32 -4.76 10.47 -10.46
N ILE A 33 -5.37 11.60 -10.08
CA ILE A 33 -5.39 12.83 -10.89
C ILE A 33 -3.96 13.32 -11.14
N ALA A 34 -3.12 13.35 -10.11
CA ALA A 34 -1.71 13.72 -10.27
C ALA A 34 -0.96 12.77 -11.22
N TRP A 35 -1.18 11.46 -11.10
CA TRP A 35 -0.59 10.46 -12.00
C TRP A 35 -0.98 10.67 -13.46
N THR A 36 -2.26 10.91 -13.74
CA THR A 36 -2.74 11.17 -15.11
C THR A 36 -2.22 12.50 -15.66
N ALA A 37 -2.13 13.54 -14.83
CA ALA A 37 -1.50 14.79 -15.21
C ALA A 37 -0.01 14.59 -15.60
N ILE A 38 0.75 13.81 -14.83
CA ILE A 38 2.17 13.54 -15.10
C ILE A 38 2.37 12.71 -16.38
N THR A 39 1.57 11.66 -16.56
CA THR A 39 1.77 10.68 -17.64
C THR A 39 1.11 11.07 -18.95
N ARG A 40 -0.04 11.74 -18.91
CA ARG A 40 -0.85 12.08 -20.09
C ARG A 40 -0.93 13.58 -20.37
N ARG A 41 -0.35 14.44 -19.53
CA ARG A 41 -0.42 15.91 -19.63
C ARG A 41 -1.87 16.45 -19.70
N ARG A 42 -2.85 15.69 -19.23
CA ARG A 42 -4.27 16.06 -19.22
C ARG A 42 -4.85 15.78 -17.85
N TRP A 43 -5.61 16.76 -17.35
CA TRP A 43 -6.42 16.60 -16.15
C TRP A 43 -7.70 15.87 -16.55
N ALA A 44 -7.84 14.62 -16.11
CA ALA A 44 -9.04 13.82 -16.31
C ALA A 44 -9.75 13.65 -14.97
N LEU A 45 -11.06 13.92 -14.95
CA LEU A 45 -11.87 13.72 -13.75
C LEU A 45 -12.15 12.21 -13.53
N PRO A 46 -12.13 11.75 -12.27
CA PRO A 46 -12.67 10.47 -11.81
C PRO A 46 -14.00 10.03 -12.43
N ASP A 47 -13.99 9.13 -13.41
CA ASP A 47 -15.21 8.51 -13.99
C ASP A 47 -15.87 7.44 -13.08
N TRP A 48 -15.66 7.53 -11.76
CA TRP A 48 -15.97 6.46 -10.81
C TRP A 48 -17.49 6.23 -10.69
N LEU A 49 -18.28 7.29 -10.86
CA LEU A 49 -19.74 7.29 -10.81
C LEU A 49 -20.39 6.74 -12.09
N ARG A 50 -19.68 6.70 -13.21
CA ARG A 50 -20.21 6.22 -14.50
C ARG A 50 -19.91 4.76 -14.78
N ARG A 51 -19.02 4.12 -14.00
CA ARG A 51 -18.69 2.70 -14.17
C ARG A 51 -19.68 1.83 -13.44
N ARG A 52 -20.10 0.74 -14.10
CA ARG A 52 -20.87 -0.32 -13.43
C ARG A 52 -19.99 -0.96 -12.35
N PRO A 53 -20.50 -1.15 -11.12
CA PRO A 53 -19.74 -1.81 -10.07
C PRO A 53 -19.45 -3.25 -10.51
N THR A 54 -18.18 -3.55 -10.75
CA THR A 54 -17.73 -4.93 -10.96
C THR A 54 -17.45 -5.58 -9.61
N PRO A 55 -17.65 -6.90 -9.48
CA PRO A 55 -17.33 -7.61 -8.23
C PRO A 55 -15.86 -7.43 -7.85
N VAL A 56 -14.95 -7.37 -8.82
CA VAL A 56 -13.52 -7.08 -8.61
C VAL A 56 -13.32 -5.76 -7.86
N LEU A 57 -13.94 -4.68 -8.36
CA LEU A 57 -13.79 -3.35 -7.78
C LEU A 57 -14.40 -3.29 -6.37
N ALA A 58 -15.50 -4.00 -6.14
CA ALA A 58 -16.11 -4.11 -4.81
C ALA A 58 -15.18 -4.83 -3.83
N THR A 59 -14.55 -5.93 -4.24
CA THR A 59 -13.55 -6.64 -3.43
C THR A 59 -12.34 -5.77 -3.13
N VAL A 60 -11.78 -5.09 -4.15
CA VAL A 60 -10.64 -4.18 -3.98
C VAL A 60 -10.98 -3.04 -3.02
N ALA A 61 -12.16 -2.42 -3.18
CA ALA A 61 -12.62 -1.36 -2.28
C ALA A 61 -12.76 -1.86 -0.84
N LEU A 62 -13.43 -3.00 -0.64
CA LEU A 62 -13.62 -3.59 0.70
C LEU A 62 -12.28 -3.90 1.37
N CYS A 63 -11.37 -4.58 0.66
CA CYS A 63 -10.05 -4.92 1.17
C CYS A 63 -9.18 -3.67 1.44
N SER A 64 -9.29 -2.64 0.59
CA SER A 64 -8.57 -1.37 0.77
C SER A 64 -9.05 -0.61 2.01
N ILE A 65 -10.36 -0.54 2.22
CA ILE A 65 -10.96 0.09 3.41
C ILE A 65 -10.58 -0.70 4.66
N LEU A 66 -10.68 -2.04 4.61
CA LEU A 66 -10.28 -2.90 5.72
C LEU A 66 -8.81 -2.63 6.10
N ALA A 67 -7.91 -2.62 5.12
CA ALA A 67 -6.50 -2.34 5.34
C ALA A 67 -6.25 -0.93 5.88
N ALA A 68 -6.96 0.07 5.37
CA ALA A 68 -6.82 1.45 5.81
C ALA A 68 -7.18 1.62 7.30
N VAL A 69 -8.22 0.92 7.78
CA VAL A 69 -8.62 0.97 9.20
C VAL A 69 -7.62 0.29 10.13
N GLN A 70 -6.81 -0.65 9.64
CA GLN A 70 -5.77 -1.30 10.44
C GLN A 70 -4.51 -0.43 10.67
N VAL A 71 -4.39 0.72 10.00
CA VAL A 71 -3.20 1.59 10.11
C VAL A 71 -3.22 2.43 11.40
N SER A 72 -2.05 2.91 11.80
CA SER A 72 -1.89 3.76 12.98
C SER A 72 -2.15 5.23 12.68
N ALA A 73 -3.27 5.52 12.01
CA ALA A 73 -3.67 6.90 11.74
C ALA A 73 -4.11 7.60 13.05
N PRO A 74 -3.71 8.87 13.30
CA PRO A 74 -4.14 9.64 14.46
C PRO A 74 -5.65 9.83 14.48
N PHE A 75 -6.28 9.77 15.65
CA PHE A 75 -7.75 9.82 15.81
C PHE A 75 -8.51 8.70 15.08
N ASN A 76 -7.86 7.60 14.70
CA ASN A 76 -8.57 6.43 14.19
C ASN A 76 -9.47 5.87 15.31
N PRO A 77 -10.80 5.81 15.12
CA PRO A 77 -11.74 5.43 16.16
C PRO A 77 -11.71 3.93 16.49
N MET A 78 -11.05 3.09 15.69
CA MET A 78 -10.78 1.69 16.03
C MET A 78 -9.71 1.61 17.12
N MET A 79 -9.92 0.79 18.15
CA MET A 79 -9.02 0.71 19.29
C MET A 79 -7.66 0.11 18.89
N SER A 80 -6.59 0.56 19.53
CA SER A 80 -5.21 0.18 19.13
C SER A 80 -4.91 -1.32 19.26
N ASP A 81 -5.59 -1.99 20.18
CA ASP A 81 -5.49 -3.43 20.44
C ASP A 81 -6.21 -4.29 19.40
N GLU A 82 -7.19 -3.72 18.69
CA GLU A 82 -7.95 -4.39 17.63
C GLU A 82 -7.24 -4.32 16.26
N ARG A 83 -6.24 -3.43 16.14
CA ARG A 83 -5.50 -3.21 14.88
C ARG A 83 -4.42 -4.27 14.68
N ASN A 84 -4.41 -4.88 13.50
CA ASN A 84 -3.52 -5.98 13.18
C ASN A 84 -2.85 -5.81 11.81
N LEU A 85 -1.51 -5.81 11.84
CA LEU A 85 -0.68 -5.71 10.65
C LEU A 85 -0.95 -6.83 9.63
N VAL A 86 -1.14 -8.06 10.10
CA VAL A 86 -1.36 -9.22 9.24
C VAL A 86 -2.67 -9.06 8.48
N VAL A 87 -3.72 -8.55 9.14
CA VAL A 87 -5.00 -8.27 8.49
C VAL A 87 -4.82 -7.20 7.41
N ALA A 88 -4.08 -6.13 7.69
CA ALA A 88 -3.77 -5.09 6.70
C ALA A 88 -3.01 -5.66 5.49
N ALA A 89 -1.97 -6.47 5.76
CA ALA A 89 -1.10 -7.06 4.75
C ALA A 89 -1.85 -8.05 3.85
N ILE A 90 -2.67 -8.93 4.45
CA ILE A 90 -3.49 -9.90 3.72
C ILE A 90 -4.56 -9.19 2.90
N ALA A 91 -5.24 -8.20 3.47
CA ALA A 91 -6.26 -7.44 2.74
C ALA A 91 -5.66 -6.75 1.52
N LEU A 92 -4.51 -6.07 1.66
CA LEU A 92 -3.80 -5.47 0.54
C LEU A 92 -3.30 -6.50 -0.47
N ALA A 93 -2.74 -7.62 -0.02
CA ALA A 93 -2.34 -8.69 -0.92
C ALA A 93 -3.53 -9.20 -1.74
N PHE A 94 -4.68 -9.39 -1.10
CA PHE A 94 -5.90 -9.85 -1.74
C PHE A 94 -6.39 -8.89 -2.83
N THR A 95 -6.13 -7.59 -2.75
CA THR A 95 -6.45 -6.65 -3.85
C THR A 95 -5.72 -7.01 -5.14
N ALA A 96 -4.45 -7.37 -5.06
CA ALA A 96 -3.66 -7.78 -6.22
C ALA A 96 -4.14 -9.11 -6.80
N TRP A 97 -4.52 -10.05 -5.92
CA TRP A 97 -5.06 -11.36 -6.32
C TRP A 97 -6.46 -11.28 -6.91
N ALA A 98 -7.36 -10.47 -6.34
CA ALA A 98 -8.72 -10.30 -6.83
C ALA A 98 -8.72 -9.79 -8.28
N GLU A 99 -7.82 -8.86 -8.56
CA GLU A 99 -7.60 -8.38 -9.91
C GLU A 99 -6.97 -9.46 -10.81
N LEU A 100 -5.90 -10.14 -10.37
CA LEU A 100 -5.24 -11.21 -11.14
C LEU A 100 -6.19 -12.37 -11.50
N ALA A 101 -7.00 -12.82 -10.54
CA ALA A 101 -7.89 -13.97 -10.70
C ALA A 101 -9.07 -13.68 -11.63
N LEU A 102 -9.53 -12.43 -11.68
CA LEU A 102 -10.73 -12.03 -12.42
C LEU A 102 -10.40 -11.29 -13.74
N THR A 103 -9.11 -11.02 -14.01
CA THR A 103 -8.62 -10.37 -15.24
C THR A 103 -7.36 -11.04 -15.81
N VAL A 104 -7.35 -12.38 -15.85
CA VAL A 104 -6.21 -13.20 -16.31
C VAL A 104 -5.71 -12.80 -17.72
N ASP A 105 -6.62 -12.38 -18.61
CA ASP A 105 -6.32 -11.97 -19.99
C ASP A 105 -5.61 -10.60 -20.09
N LEU A 106 -5.62 -9.80 -19.02
CA LEU A 106 -5.17 -8.40 -19.02
C LEU A 106 -3.80 -8.20 -18.34
N VAL A 107 -3.23 -9.23 -17.72
CA VAL A 107 -1.94 -9.15 -17.03
C VAL A 107 -0.91 -9.99 -17.76
N PRO A 108 -0.08 -9.39 -18.65
CA PRO A 108 1.06 -10.09 -19.21
C PRO A 108 2.03 -10.44 -18.06
N GLU A 109 2.15 -11.74 -17.78
CA GLU A 109 3.08 -12.38 -16.83
C GLU A 109 2.77 -12.23 -15.32
N PRO A 110 1.76 -12.97 -14.80
CA PRO A 110 1.34 -12.92 -13.39
C PRO A 110 2.44 -13.30 -12.39
N GLY A 111 3.39 -14.16 -12.79
CA GLY A 111 4.45 -14.65 -11.89
C GLY A 111 5.35 -13.53 -11.35
N SER A 112 5.55 -12.46 -12.11
CA SER A 112 6.36 -11.32 -11.69
C SER A 112 5.73 -10.54 -10.53
N LEU A 113 4.41 -10.30 -10.59
CA LEU A 113 3.67 -9.65 -9.52
C LEU A 113 3.65 -10.50 -8.24
N LEU A 114 3.56 -11.82 -8.36
CA LEU A 114 3.62 -12.73 -7.21
C LEU A 114 4.96 -12.61 -6.48
N VAL A 115 6.08 -12.64 -7.20
CA VAL A 115 7.42 -12.49 -6.60
C VAL A 115 7.52 -11.16 -5.86
N ILE A 116 7.05 -10.07 -6.46
CA ILE A 116 7.06 -8.74 -5.84
C ILE A 116 6.14 -8.69 -4.62
N GLN A 117 4.98 -9.33 -4.66
CA GLN A 117 4.05 -9.43 -3.54
C GLN A 117 4.69 -10.17 -2.36
N PHE A 118 5.39 -11.29 -2.60
CA PHE A 118 6.13 -11.99 -1.55
C PHE A 118 7.27 -11.14 -0.98
N CYS A 119 8.03 -10.44 -1.83
CA CYS A 119 9.07 -9.51 -1.40
C CYS A 119 8.49 -8.36 -0.54
N TRP A 120 7.31 -7.86 -0.90
CA TRP A 120 6.61 -6.83 -0.15
C TRP A 120 6.09 -7.37 1.19
N LEU A 121 5.53 -8.58 1.24
CA LEU A 121 5.11 -9.22 2.48
C LEU A 121 6.31 -9.42 3.43
N LEU A 122 7.47 -9.80 2.91
CA LEU A 122 8.72 -9.85 3.68
C LEU A 122 9.09 -8.46 4.24
N ALA A 123 8.97 -7.40 3.45
CA ALA A 123 9.22 -6.04 3.91
C ALA A 123 8.25 -5.58 5.01
N VAL A 124 6.99 -6.01 4.93
CA VAL A 124 5.94 -5.70 5.90
C VAL A 124 6.15 -6.46 7.21
N LEU A 125 6.42 -7.76 7.13
CA LEU A 125 6.50 -8.64 8.30
C LEU A 125 7.89 -8.68 8.93
N GLY A 126 8.95 -8.37 8.18
CA GLY A 126 10.33 -8.38 8.68
C GLY A 126 10.52 -7.58 9.97
N PRO A 127 10.04 -6.33 10.07
CA PRO A 127 10.11 -5.53 11.29
C PRO A 127 9.31 -6.11 12.47
N ALA A 128 8.34 -6.99 12.22
CA ALA A 128 7.50 -7.60 13.26
C ALA A 128 8.14 -8.81 13.95
N VAL A 129 9.22 -9.38 13.39
CA VAL A 129 9.85 -10.60 13.90
C VAL A 129 10.47 -10.40 15.28
N GLN A 130 11.19 -9.30 15.52
CA GLN A 130 11.83 -9.04 16.81
C GLN A 130 10.90 -8.57 17.94
N PRO A 131 10.01 -7.60 17.73
CA PRO A 131 9.13 -7.14 18.80
C PRO A 131 8.00 -8.13 19.13
N GLU A 132 7.92 -9.25 18.40
CA GLU A 132 6.90 -10.30 18.55
C GLU A 132 5.46 -9.76 18.60
N SER A 133 5.25 -8.60 17.98
CA SER A 133 4.01 -7.85 18.03
C SER A 133 3.50 -7.62 16.61
N LEU A 134 2.23 -7.96 16.40
CA LEU A 134 1.54 -7.70 15.15
C LEU A 134 0.82 -6.34 15.17
N ARG A 135 1.00 -5.56 16.25
CA ARG A 135 0.37 -4.25 16.39
C ARG A 135 1.17 -3.21 15.62
N PRO A 136 0.57 -2.55 14.63
CA PRO A 136 1.29 -1.60 13.79
C PRO A 136 1.90 -0.43 14.57
N GLN A 137 1.30 -0.03 15.70
CA GLN A 137 1.79 1.07 16.55
C GLN A 137 3.10 0.72 17.24
N VAL A 138 3.20 -0.52 17.73
CA VAL A 138 4.37 -0.99 18.47
C VAL A 138 5.58 -1.02 17.54
N LEU A 139 5.39 -1.51 16.31
CA LEU A 139 6.43 -1.60 15.28
C LEU A 139 6.99 -0.24 14.85
N GLY A 140 6.10 0.74 14.70
CA GLY A 140 6.51 2.11 14.39
C GLY A 140 7.35 2.72 15.53
N ASN A 141 6.99 2.45 16.78
CA ASN A 141 7.65 2.99 17.98
C ASN A 141 8.95 2.28 18.40
N VAL A 142 9.23 1.08 17.89
CA VAL A 142 10.49 0.39 18.16
C VAL A 142 11.65 1.15 17.51
N LEU A 143 12.36 1.93 18.32
CA LEU A 143 13.56 2.69 17.97
C LEU A 143 14.79 2.06 18.64
N VAL A 144 14.95 0.74 18.50
CA VAL A 144 16.18 0.07 18.95
C VAL A 144 17.26 0.32 17.89
N PRO A 145 18.40 0.98 18.22
CA PRO A 145 19.44 1.31 17.24
C PRO A 145 19.94 0.10 16.42
N ALA A 146 20.01 -1.07 17.06
CA ALA A 146 20.40 -2.32 16.41
C ALA A 146 19.41 -2.81 15.33
N LEU A 147 18.14 -2.39 15.40
CA LEU A 147 17.09 -2.73 14.44
C LEU A 147 16.94 -1.70 13.31
N LEU A 148 17.59 -0.54 13.41
CA LEU A 148 17.49 0.51 12.40
C LEU A 148 17.94 0.03 11.00
N PRO A 149 19.06 -0.70 10.84
CA PRO A 149 19.48 -1.18 9.52
C PRO A 149 18.42 -2.08 8.88
N LEU A 150 17.80 -2.97 9.67
CA LEU A 150 16.73 -3.83 9.20
C LEU A 150 15.49 -3.01 8.80
N LYS A 151 15.07 -2.06 9.65
CA LYS A 151 13.92 -1.18 9.38
C LYS A 151 14.13 -0.35 8.11
N VAL A 152 15.33 0.18 7.90
CA VAL A 152 15.69 0.90 6.66
C VAL A 152 15.67 -0.04 5.46
N ALA A 153 16.24 -1.24 5.58
CA ALA A 153 16.31 -2.19 4.48
C ALA A 153 14.91 -2.66 4.05
N CYS A 154 14.05 -3.01 5.01
CA CYS A 154 12.64 -3.32 4.82
C CYS A 154 11.87 -2.12 4.23
N GLY A 155 12.11 -0.91 4.73
CA GLY A 155 11.44 0.29 4.21
C GLY A 155 11.79 0.55 2.74
N PHE A 156 13.05 0.42 2.38
CA PHE A 156 13.47 0.52 0.99
C PHE A 156 12.85 -0.59 0.13
N LEU A 157 12.84 -1.85 0.59
CA LEU A 157 12.20 -2.95 -0.14
C LEU A 157 10.70 -2.69 -0.34
N PHE A 158 10.00 -2.18 0.68
CA PHE A 158 8.59 -1.82 0.60
C PHE A 158 8.36 -0.78 -0.52
N LEU A 159 9.11 0.33 -0.50
CA LEU A 159 8.99 1.41 -1.48
C LEU A 159 9.29 0.94 -2.90
N VAL A 160 10.29 0.07 -3.07
CA VAL A 160 10.61 -0.49 -4.38
C VAL A 160 9.50 -1.42 -4.85
N CYS A 161 8.82 -2.18 -3.99
CA CYS A 161 7.71 -3.02 -4.43
C CYS A 161 6.46 -2.22 -4.85
N LEU A 162 6.21 -1.05 -4.25
CA LEU A 162 4.97 -0.28 -4.42
C LEU A 162 4.59 0.06 -5.86
N PRO A 163 5.48 0.59 -6.74
CA PRO A 163 5.12 0.93 -8.12
C PRO A 163 4.58 -0.26 -8.92
N ALA A 164 5.09 -1.47 -8.65
CA ALA A 164 4.62 -2.67 -9.32
C ALA A 164 3.28 -3.17 -8.74
N LEU A 165 3.11 -3.11 -7.42
CA LEU A 165 1.83 -3.44 -6.76
C LEU A 165 0.69 -2.50 -7.16
N LEU A 166 1.00 -1.21 -7.32
CA LEU A 166 0.09 -0.21 -7.84
C LEU A 166 0.06 -0.16 -9.37
N ARG A 167 0.69 -1.09 -10.07
CA ARG A 167 0.62 -1.22 -11.54
C ARG A 167 0.93 0.07 -12.29
N LEU A 168 1.92 0.83 -11.82
CA LEU A 168 2.37 2.08 -12.44
C LEU A 168 3.29 1.84 -13.65
N TRP A 169 3.75 0.60 -13.84
CA TRP A 169 4.49 0.19 -15.02
C TRP A 169 3.61 0.12 -16.28
N PRO A 170 4.17 0.26 -17.49
CA PRO A 170 3.40 0.16 -18.72
C PRO A 170 3.08 -1.32 -18.98
N LEU A 171 1.91 -1.78 -18.53
CA LEU A 171 1.27 -2.96 -19.12
C LEU A 171 0.50 -2.43 -20.34
N PRO A 172 0.96 -2.67 -21.59
CA PRO A 172 0.09 -2.41 -22.73
C PRO A 172 -1.13 -3.32 -22.59
N PRO A 173 -2.37 -2.79 -22.51
CA PRO A 173 -3.54 -3.66 -22.53
C PRO A 173 -3.57 -4.40 -23.87
N PRO A 174 -3.66 -5.73 -23.90
CA PRO A 174 -3.86 -6.45 -25.14
C PRO A 174 -5.28 -6.14 -25.65
N GLY A 175 -5.37 -5.42 -26.78
CA GLY A 175 -6.58 -5.37 -27.60
C GLY A 175 -7.45 -4.10 -27.55
N ASP A 176 -7.21 -3.15 -26.66
CA ASP A 176 -8.07 -1.95 -26.59
C ASP A 176 -7.65 -0.89 -27.63
N ARG A 177 -8.46 -0.73 -28.68
CA ARG A 177 -8.31 0.29 -29.74
C ARG A 177 -8.47 1.74 -29.26
N HIS A 178 -8.69 2.00 -27.96
CA HIS A 178 -8.83 3.34 -27.38
C HIS A 178 -7.95 3.50 -26.13
N PRO A 179 -6.67 3.87 -26.29
CA PRO A 179 -5.71 4.01 -25.19
C PRO A 179 -5.89 5.29 -24.33
N GLY A 180 -6.99 6.04 -24.49
CA GLY A 180 -7.04 7.47 -24.20
C GLY A 180 -7.36 7.93 -22.77
N GLU A 181 -8.32 7.32 -22.04
CA GLU A 181 -9.03 8.12 -21.01
C GLU A 181 -9.23 7.49 -19.63
N ARG A 182 -8.77 6.26 -19.38
CA ARG A 182 -9.21 5.56 -18.18
C ARG A 182 -8.30 5.78 -16.96
N LEU A 183 -8.83 6.47 -15.95
CA LEU A 183 -8.38 6.39 -14.55
C LEU A 183 -8.59 4.96 -14.04
N ASP A 184 -7.63 4.41 -13.31
CA ASP A 184 -7.75 3.06 -12.75
C ASP A 184 -8.39 3.14 -11.36
N ALA A 185 -9.68 2.80 -11.29
CA ALA A 185 -10.44 2.88 -10.05
C ALA A 185 -9.90 1.92 -8.98
N ALA A 186 -9.42 0.74 -9.36
CA ALA A 186 -8.84 -0.22 -8.41
C ALA A 186 -7.55 0.34 -7.80
N ARG A 187 -6.69 0.95 -8.64
CA ARG A 187 -5.49 1.64 -8.17
C ARG A 187 -5.81 2.81 -7.24
N ALA A 188 -6.85 3.58 -7.54
CA ALA A 188 -7.30 4.71 -6.71
C ALA A 188 -7.58 4.27 -5.26
N TRP A 189 -8.29 3.15 -5.08
CA TRP A 189 -8.58 2.58 -3.75
C TRP A 189 -7.33 2.14 -2.98
N CYS A 190 -6.31 1.66 -3.69
CA CYS A 190 -5.11 1.10 -3.07
C CYS A 190 -4.10 2.16 -2.61
N TRP A 191 -4.12 3.39 -3.16
CA TRP A 191 -3.11 4.42 -2.86
C TRP A 191 -2.96 4.72 -1.37
N LEU A 192 -4.06 5.09 -0.70
CA LEU A 192 -4.02 5.42 0.72
C LEU A 192 -3.54 4.25 1.56
N PRO A 193 -4.16 3.05 1.53
CA PRO A 193 -3.78 1.98 2.46
C PRO A 193 -2.33 1.51 2.28
N TYR A 194 -1.78 1.49 1.05
CA TYR A 194 -0.37 1.19 0.84
C TYR A 194 0.56 2.27 1.44
N CYS A 195 0.27 3.55 1.20
CA CYS A 195 1.11 4.65 1.71
C CYS A 195 0.98 4.81 3.24
N ALA A 196 -0.25 4.71 3.75
CA ALA A 196 -0.57 4.77 5.18
C ALA A 196 0.08 3.61 5.96
N LEU A 197 0.12 2.41 5.38
CA LEU A 197 0.80 1.26 5.98
C LEU A 197 2.32 1.50 6.07
N PHE A 198 2.94 2.07 5.03
CA PHE A 198 4.35 2.44 5.08
C PHE A 198 4.63 3.45 6.20
N THR A 199 3.86 4.54 6.24
CA THR A 199 3.98 5.57 7.27
C THR A 199 3.86 4.96 8.66
N THR A 200 2.91 4.04 8.84
CA THR A 200 2.66 3.35 10.10
C THR A 200 3.83 2.47 10.56
N LEU A 201 4.47 1.75 9.63
CA LEU A 201 5.52 0.78 9.96
C LEU A 201 6.88 1.42 10.17
N PHE A 202 7.23 2.38 9.31
CA PHE A 202 8.59 2.89 9.22
C PHE A 202 8.78 4.22 9.94
N PHE A 203 7.70 4.93 10.23
CA PHE A 203 7.72 6.14 11.04
C PHE A 203 6.97 5.90 12.34
N PRO A 204 7.42 6.53 13.44
CA PRO A 204 6.72 6.39 14.72
C PRO A 204 5.28 6.90 14.58
N PRO A 205 4.28 6.15 15.08
CA PRO A 205 2.91 6.62 15.13
C PRO A 205 2.87 7.97 15.84
N SER A 206 2.27 8.95 15.18
CA SER A 206 2.05 10.26 15.76
C SER A 206 1.03 10.18 16.89
N GLY A 207 1.17 11.08 17.88
CA GLY A 207 0.14 11.27 18.89
C GLY A 207 -1.20 11.67 18.28
N ASP A 208 -2.26 11.54 19.08
CA ASP A 208 -3.60 12.02 18.74
C ASP A 208 -3.66 13.54 18.88
N ASP A 209 -2.89 14.23 18.03
CA ASP A 209 -2.78 15.67 17.97
C ASP A 209 -2.81 16.17 16.51
N PRO A 210 -3.18 17.45 16.27
CA PRO A 210 -3.26 17.99 14.92
C PRO A 210 -1.94 17.93 14.14
N ALA A 211 -0.79 18.09 14.82
CA ALA A 211 0.50 17.97 14.17
C ALA A 211 0.80 16.51 13.81
N GLY A 212 0.29 15.56 14.59
CA GLY A 212 0.28 14.15 14.28
C GLY A 212 -0.41 13.82 12.96
N VAL A 213 -1.63 14.33 12.77
CA VAL A 213 -2.38 14.18 11.51
C VAL A 213 -1.56 14.72 10.33
N LEU A 214 -1.02 15.94 10.48
CA LEU A 214 -0.22 16.57 9.42
C LEU A 214 1.03 15.75 9.06
N ARG A 215 1.73 15.19 10.06
CA ARG A 215 2.89 14.32 9.83
C ARG A 215 2.50 13.04 9.11
N PHE A 216 1.42 12.39 9.55
CA PHE A 216 0.96 11.13 8.98
C PHE A 216 0.60 11.29 7.49
N PHE A 217 -0.22 12.29 7.15
CA PHE A 217 -0.56 12.57 5.76
C PHE A 217 0.60 13.14 4.96
N GLY A 218 1.44 13.98 5.57
CA GLY A 218 2.64 14.53 4.92
C GLY A 218 3.61 13.43 4.47
N ILE A 219 3.87 12.44 5.32
CA ILE A 219 4.71 11.29 4.98
C ILE A 219 4.01 10.40 3.94
N SER A 220 2.71 10.13 4.11
CA SER A 220 1.95 9.31 3.15
C SER A 220 1.91 9.96 1.75
N LEU A 221 1.80 11.29 1.67
CA LEU A 221 1.90 12.06 0.43
C LEU A 221 3.31 12.02 -0.15
N LEU A 222 4.36 12.11 0.69
CA LEU A 222 5.74 11.97 0.25
C LEU A 222 5.99 10.59 -0.37
N VAL A 223 5.49 9.53 0.27
CA VAL A 223 5.56 8.16 -0.25
C VAL A 223 4.85 8.06 -1.60
N ALA A 224 3.62 8.59 -1.69
CA ALA A 224 2.90 8.64 -2.95
C ALA A 224 3.71 9.39 -4.04
N ALA A 225 4.33 10.52 -3.72
CA ALA A 225 5.17 11.27 -4.64
C ALA A 225 6.40 10.48 -5.12
N VAL A 226 7.09 9.77 -4.22
CA VAL A 226 8.22 8.88 -4.56
C VAL A 226 7.77 7.75 -5.49
N VAL A 227 6.61 7.16 -5.22
CA VAL A 227 6.03 6.07 -6.02
C VAL A 227 5.57 6.57 -7.39
N LEU A 228 4.95 7.75 -7.47
CA LEU A 228 4.62 8.42 -8.73
C LEU A 228 5.89 8.74 -9.54
N GLY A 229 6.92 9.29 -8.89
CA GLY A 229 8.18 9.66 -9.55
C GLY A 229 8.91 8.44 -10.12
N SER A 230 9.01 7.37 -9.34
CA SER A 230 9.61 6.09 -9.78
C SER A 230 8.80 5.44 -10.90
N GLY A 231 7.46 5.39 -10.77
CA GLY A 231 6.57 4.92 -11.82
C GLY A 231 6.72 5.73 -13.13
N ALA A 232 6.79 7.06 -13.04
CA ALA A 232 6.95 7.93 -14.20
C ALA A 232 8.32 7.75 -14.88
N LEU A 233 9.39 7.59 -14.09
CA LEU A 233 10.73 7.30 -14.61
C LEU A 233 10.76 5.95 -15.33
N MET A 234 10.12 4.92 -14.77
CA MET A 234 10.00 3.60 -15.40
C MET A 234 9.18 3.66 -16.69
N ASN A 235 8.09 4.43 -16.69
CA ASN A 235 7.26 4.61 -17.88
C ASN A 235 8.05 5.26 -19.03
N ARG A 236 8.93 6.22 -18.72
CA ARG A 236 9.84 6.84 -19.71
C ARG A 236 10.90 5.89 -20.27
N ARG A 237 11.37 4.92 -19.47
CA ARG A 237 12.42 3.96 -19.87
C ARG A 237 11.89 2.76 -20.66
N GLY A 238 10.58 2.57 -20.70
CA GLY A 238 9.93 1.46 -21.40
C GLY A 238 9.77 0.19 -20.55
N ALA A 239 8.67 -0.53 -20.79
CA ALA A 239 8.19 -1.65 -19.98
C ALA A 239 9.21 -2.78 -19.83
N ALA A 240 9.83 -3.19 -20.94
CA ALA A 240 10.75 -4.33 -20.96
C ALA A 240 12.01 -4.08 -20.13
N ILE A 241 12.58 -2.87 -20.21
CA ILE A 241 13.79 -2.48 -19.48
C ILE A 241 13.49 -2.37 -17.98
N ALA A 242 12.38 -1.71 -17.64
CA ALA A 242 11.95 -1.55 -16.26
C ALA A 242 11.68 -2.91 -15.59
N ARG A 243 11.00 -3.83 -16.29
CA ARG A 243 10.70 -5.18 -15.79
C ARG A 243 11.98 -6.00 -15.55
N ARG A 244 12.89 -6.02 -16.52
CA ARG A 244 14.16 -6.74 -16.39
C ARG A 244 14.99 -6.21 -15.22
N LEU A 245 15.02 -4.89 -15.03
CA LEU A 245 15.70 -4.26 -13.90
C LEU A 245 15.08 -4.68 -12.56
N TYR A 246 13.74 -4.65 -12.46
CA TYR A 246 13.02 -5.05 -11.25
C TYR A 246 13.25 -6.51 -10.87
N MET A 247 13.07 -7.44 -11.82
CA MET A 247 13.26 -8.87 -11.58
C MET A 247 14.72 -9.20 -11.24
N ARG A 248 15.67 -8.39 -11.68
CA ARG A 248 17.09 -8.57 -11.37
C ARG A 248 17.50 -7.93 -10.04
N ALA A 249 16.83 -6.86 -9.61
CA ALA A 249 17.23 -6.10 -8.43
C ALA A 249 16.41 -6.43 -7.18
N VAL A 250 15.10 -6.64 -7.30
CA VAL A 250 14.20 -6.84 -6.15
C VAL A 250 14.42 -8.18 -5.45
N PRO A 251 14.45 -9.34 -6.14
CA PRO A 251 14.66 -10.63 -5.48
C PRO A 251 16.00 -10.75 -4.71
N PRO A 252 17.17 -10.35 -5.26
CA PRO A 252 18.41 -10.44 -4.48
C PRO A 252 18.42 -9.47 -3.31
N TYR A 253 17.82 -8.27 -3.46
CA TYR A 253 17.69 -7.35 -2.33
C TYR A 253 16.77 -7.91 -1.25
N ALA A 254 15.68 -8.56 -1.63
CA ALA A 254 14.80 -9.28 -0.69
C ALA A 254 15.54 -10.43 0.02
N ALA A 255 16.44 -11.15 -0.66
CA ALA A 255 17.28 -12.17 -0.03
C ALA A 255 18.25 -11.56 1.01
N VAL A 256 18.82 -10.37 0.73
CA VAL A 256 19.63 -9.63 1.71
C VAL A 256 18.79 -9.22 2.92
N VAL A 257 17.58 -8.69 2.70
CA VAL A 257 16.64 -8.34 3.78
C VAL A 257 16.29 -9.57 4.62
N LEU A 258 16.02 -10.72 3.97
CA LEU A 258 15.76 -11.98 4.67
C LEU A 258 16.97 -12.41 5.52
N GLY A 259 18.19 -12.30 4.98
CA GLY A 259 19.42 -12.55 5.74
C GLY A 259 19.55 -11.64 6.96
N LEU A 260 19.24 -10.34 6.81
CA LEU A 260 19.23 -9.40 7.94
C LEU A 260 18.19 -9.79 8.99
N VAL A 261 16.97 -10.18 8.59
CA VAL A 261 15.93 -10.67 9.51
C VAL A 261 16.44 -11.90 10.28
N LEU A 262 17.07 -12.86 9.61
CA LEU A 262 17.61 -14.07 10.24
C LEU A 262 18.73 -13.75 11.23
N VAL A 263 19.72 -12.94 10.82
CA VAL A 263 20.86 -12.55 11.68
C VAL A 263 20.36 -11.77 12.90
N THR A 264 19.48 -10.80 12.70
CA THR A 264 18.91 -10.02 13.81
C THR A 264 18.11 -10.92 14.76
N SER A 265 17.33 -11.88 14.25
CA SER A 265 16.60 -12.85 15.09
C SER A 265 17.53 -13.77 15.88
N MET A 266 18.67 -14.19 15.32
CA MET A 266 19.65 -15.01 16.02
C MET A 266 20.39 -14.24 17.12
N VAL A 267 20.70 -12.96 16.88
CA VAL A 267 21.43 -12.11 17.84
C VAL A 267 20.53 -11.66 19.00
N SER A 268 19.22 -11.58 18.81
CA SER A 268 18.25 -11.17 19.84
C SER A 268 17.69 -12.33 20.67
N ARG A 269 18.07 -13.58 20.39
CA ARG A 269 17.76 -14.75 21.22
C ARG A 269 18.85 -14.95 22.26
#